data_AF-A0A1G1W5L4-F1
#
_entry.id   AF-A0A1G1W5L4-F1
#
_cell.length_a   1.000
_cell.length_b   1.000
_cell.length_c   1.000
_cell.angle_alpha   90.00
_cell.angle_beta   90.00
_cell.angle_gamma   90.00
#
_symmetry.space_group_name_H-M   'P 1'
#
loop_
_entity.id
_entity.type
_entity.pdbx_description
1 polymer ?
#
loop_
_entity_poly.entity_id
_entity_poly.type
_entity_poly.pdbx_seq_one_letter_code
_entity_poly.pdbx_strand_id
1 'polypeptide(L)'
;MQTEGIKYTGSKREIIPILLKLVASLNVSTIFDGFSGTTRVSQAFKKAGYTVYANDIAVWSKIFGQCYLLNRKPASYYLPLIDNLNKIPGKLGWFSKHYGGEPNGGSAVDIDGRKKMWQLHNTMKLDAIREQIDKVSKDEIEKSVLLTSLILAMDKVDSSVGHHVSYLKQWAPRAYHVMKMEAPRLIIDEMDHRVFCDDIFNLLDKVEVDLAYYDPPYGSSNELMPPSRVRYASYYHIWKSVCLNDKPKVVGAANRREDVSDIVAGSIFEEFRKDKNGRYVVINALKELIKKTNAKYVVLSYSNNGRATFDAIMEILRELNLPCSILEMDYKKNVMSTMTWTNEWLGENEHNIQNKEFLFLIQKKKVHKSLIDFNIQKVNLRETVWVDQQKLPFS
;
A
#
# COMPACT_ATOMS: atom_id res chain seq x y z
N MET A 1 -6.55 -17.20 1.23
CA MET A 1 -7.33 -16.09 1.84
C MET A 1 -7.39 -14.89 0.89
N GLN A 2 -8.56 -14.30 0.66
CA GLN A 2 -8.74 -13.18 -0.28
C GLN A 2 -8.79 -11.82 0.44
N THR A 3 -8.02 -10.84 -0.03
CA THR A 3 -8.02 -9.45 0.48
C THR A 3 -8.35 -8.47 -0.64
N GLU A 4 -8.87 -7.30 -0.27
CA GLU A 4 -9.29 -6.25 -1.20
C GLU A 4 -8.36 -5.04 -1.11
N GLY A 5 -8.25 -4.28 -2.20
CA GLY A 5 -7.41 -3.09 -2.28
C GLY A 5 -7.17 -2.70 -3.75
N ILE A 6 -6.78 -1.46 -3.96
CA ILE A 6 -6.47 -0.86 -5.27
C ILE A 6 -5.17 -1.41 -5.89
N LYS A 7 -4.91 -1.07 -7.15
CA LYS A 7 -3.58 -1.22 -7.75
C LYS A 7 -2.54 -0.47 -6.92
N TYR A 8 -1.47 -1.18 -6.57
CA TYR A 8 -0.52 -0.70 -5.55
C TYR A 8 0.87 -1.30 -5.73
N THR A 9 1.84 -0.47 -6.06
CA THR A 9 3.28 -0.74 -6.02
C THR A 9 3.68 -1.22 -4.63
N GLY A 10 4.35 -2.37 -4.58
CA GLY A 10 4.78 -3.00 -3.31
C GLY A 10 3.72 -3.87 -2.62
N SER A 11 2.56 -4.12 -3.26
CA SER A 11 1.52 -4.98 -2.71
C SER A 11 2.04 -6.35 -2.29
N LYS A 12 1.96 -6.67 -0.99
CA LYS A 12 2.43 -7.93 -0.39
C LYS A 12 1.49 -9.12 -0.58
N ARG A 13 0.62 -9.08 -1.60
CA ARG A 13 -0.41 -10.10 -1.83
C ARG A 13 0.17 -11.52 -1.91
N GLU A 14 1.32 -11.69 -2.56
CA GLU A 14 1.97 -13.00 -2.72
C GLU A 14 2.66 -13.48 -1.42
N ILE A 15 3.05 -12.56 -0.53
CA ILE A 15 3.77 -12.86 0.72
C ILE A 15 2.82 -13.18 1.88
N ILE A 16 1.56 -12.71 1.82
CA ILE A 16 0.55 -12.93 2.88
C ILE A 16 0.47 -14.38 3.38
N PRO A 17 0.41 -15.43 2.54
CA PRO A 17 0.32 -16.81 3.03
C PRO A 17 1.51 -17.23 3.90
N ILE A 18 2.72 -16.85 3.48
CA ILE A 18 3.96 -17.14 4.23
C ILE A 18 3.98 -16.34 5.52
N LEU A 19 3.62 -15.06 5.48
CA LEU A 19 3.54 -14.20 6.65
C LEU A 19 2.57 -14.77 7.70
N LEU A 20 1.36 -15.20 7.29
CA LEU A 20 0.40 -15.82 8.19
C LEU A 20 0.94 -17.12 8.80
N LYS A 21 1.61 -17.97 8.02
CA LYS A 21 2.23 -19.21 8.52
C LYS A 21 3.35 -18.92 9.53
N LEU A 22 4.18 -17.92 9.24
CA LEU A 22 5.25 -17.47 10.14
C LEU A 22 4.66 -17.03 11.49
N VAL A 23 3.65 -16.16 11.45
CA VAL A 23 3.03 -15.60 12.65
C VAL A 23 2.23 -16.64 13.44
N ALA A 24 1.54 -17.58 12.77
CA ALA A 24 0.80 -18.65 13.42
C ALA A 24 1.67 -19.62 14.25
N SER A 25 2.99 -19.66 13.99
CA SER A 25 3.94 -20.44 14.79
C SER A 25 4.35 -19.77 16.10
N LEU A 26 3.93 -18.52 16.31
CA LEU A 26 4.28 -17.69 17.46
C LEU A 26 3.07 -17.56 18.40
N ASN A 27 3.34 -17.40 19.69
CA ASN A 27 2.29 -17.11 20.67
C ASN A 27 1.99 -15.60 20.70
N VAL A 28 1.19 -15.14 19.74
CA VAL A 28 0.85 -13.72 19.54
C VAL A 28 -0.66 -13.55 19.35
N SER A 29 -1.21 -12.43 19.82
CA SER A 29 -2.64 -12.11 19.71
C SER A 29 -2.88 -10.70 19.16
N THR A 30 -1.97 -9.77 19.46
CA THR A 30 -2.02 -8.39 18.95
C THR A 30 -0.92 -8.14 17.92
N ILE A 31 -1.28 -7.51 16.80
CA ILE A 31 -0.37 -7.23 15.69
C ILE A 31 -0.44 -5.75 15.32
N PHE A 32 0.72 -5.10 15.21
CA PHE A 32 0.85 -3.76 14.68
C PHE A 32 1.38 -3.78 13.24
N ASP A 33 0.55 -3.41 12.27
CA ASP A 33 0.95 -3.17 10.87
C ASP A 33 1.32 -1.68 10.72
N GLY A 34 2.62 -1.37 10.83
CA GLY A 34 3.10 0.01 10.96
C GLY A 34 3.10 0.83 9.66
N PHE A 35 3.00 0.15 8.51
CA PHE A 35 3.00 0.72 7.15
C PHE A 35 1.94 0.01 6.31
N SER A 36 0.68 0.15 6.73
CA SER A 36 -0.41 -0.71 6.29
C SER A 36 -0.79 -0.51 4.83
N GLY A 37 -0.48 0.63 4.21
CA GLY A 37 -0.71 0.86 2.79
C GLY A 37 -2.17 0.63 2.40
N THR A 38 -2.42 -0.28 1.46
CA THR A 38 -3.80 -0.68 1.07
C THR A 38 -4.51 -1.58 2.06
N THR A 39 -3.91 -1.83 3.23
CA THR A 39 -4.40 -2.68 4.33
C THR A 39 -4.53 -4.16 4.01
N ARG A 40 -3.93 -4.65 2.92
CA ARG A 40 -4.02 -6.08 2.56
C ARG A 40 -3.43 -7.00 3.63
N VAL A 41 -2.32 -6.61 4.25
CA VAL A 41 -1.70 -7.40 5.35
C VAL A 41 -2.56 -7.32 6.60
N SER A 42 -2.93 -6.11 7.03
CA SER A 42 -3.91 -5.88 8.11
C SER A 42 -5.21 -6.69 7.97
N GLN A 43 -5.83 -6.69 6.78
CA GLN A 43 -7.03 -7.48 6.49
C GLN A 43 -6.79 -8.98 6.67
N ALA A 44 -5.63 -9.49 6.24
CA ALA A 44 -5.28 -10.89 6.36
C ALA A 44 -5.11 -11.30 7.82
N PHE A 45 -4.45 -10.48 8.64
CA PHE A 45 -4.32 -10.73 10.07
C PHE A 45 -5.67 -10.68 10.79
N LYS A 46 -6.52 -9.69 10.49
CA LYS A 46 -7.87 -9.62 11.04
C LYS A 46 -8.66 -10.90 10.73
N LYS A 47 -8.67 -11.33 9.47
CA LYS A 47 -9.33 -12.58 9.04
C LYS A 47 -8.75 -13.84 9.68
N ALA A 48 -7.50 -13.80 10.12
CA ALA A 48 -6.85 -14.89 10.84
C ALA A 48 -7.11 -14.86 12.36
N GLY A 49 -7.90 -13.90 12.86
CA GLY A 49 -8.33 -13.83 14.26
C GLY A 49 -7.44 -12.98 15.17
N TYR A 50 -6.50 -12.20 14.61
CA TYR A 50 -5.64 -11.33 15.42
C TYR A 50 -6.29 -9.96 15.65
N THR A 51 -6.04 -9.35 16.81
CA THR A 51 -6.31 -7.93 17.03
C THR A 51 -5.28 -7.10 16.29
N VAL A 52 -5.72 -6.42 15.24
CA VAL A 52 -4.86 -5.60 14.38
C VAL A 52 -4.93 -4.12 14.75
N TYR A 53 -3.75 -3.54 14.97
CA TYR A 53 -3.51 -2.10 14.96
C TYR A 53 -2.83 -1.74 13.64
N ALA A 54 -3.39 -0.82 12.87
CA ALA A 54 -2.84 -0.41 11.58
C ALA A 54 -2.41 1.06 11.63
N ASN A 55 -1.28 1.38 11.00
CA ASN A 55 -0.83 2.75 10.79
C ASN A 55 -0.36 2.96 9.35
N ASP A 56 -0.54 4.17 8.85
CA ASP A 56 0.18 4.68 7.68
C ASP A 56 0.09 6.22 7.69
N ILE A 57 1.09 6.89 7.14
CA ILE A 57 1.07 8.35 7.03
C ILE A 57 0.01 8.83 6.02
N ALA A 58 -0.40 7.97 5.08
CA ALA A 58 -1.35 8.31 4.05
C ALA A 58 -2.80 8.25 4.54
N VAL A 59 -3.55 9.36 4.39
CA VAL A 59 -4.96 9.43 4.79
C VAL A 59 -5.85 8.36 4.12
N TRP A 60 -5.57 8.00 2.87
CA TRP A 60 -6.36 6.99 2.16
C TRP A 60 -6.16 5.59 2.76
N SER A 61 -5.02 5.32 3.39
CA SER A 61 -4.77 4.09 4.13
C SER A 61 -5.60 4.04 5.41
N LYS A 62 -5.69 5.15 6.16
CA LYS A 62 -6.62 5.29 7.29
C LYS A 62 -8.06 5.01 6.90
N ILE A 63 -8.52 5.55 5.77
CA ILE A 63 -9.88 5.29 5.25
C ILE A 63 -10.11 3.79 5.01
N PHE A 64 -9.16 3.11 4.37
CA PHE A 64 -9.23 1.65 4.20
C PHE A 64 -9.19 0.90 5.53
N GLY A 65 -8.34 1.33 6.47
CA GLY A 65 -8.25 0.74 7.81
C GLY A 65 -9.58 0.85 8.56
N GLN A 66 -10.21 2.02 8.55
CA GLN A 66 -11.52 2.22 9.16
C GLN A 66 -12.60 1.34 8.51
N CYS A 67 -12.60 1.25 7.17
CA CYS A 67 -13.51 0.41 6.41
C CYS A 67 -13.35 -1.09 6.73
N TYR A 68 -12.14 -1.62 6.71
CA TYR A 68 -11.91 -3.07 6.81
C TYR A 68 -11.68 -3.56 8.23
N LEU A 69 -11.16 -2.72 9.13
CA LEU A 69 -10.83 -3.11 10.51
C LEU A 69 -11.87 -2.64 11.52
N LEU A 70 -12.42 -1.42 11.38
CA LEU A 70 -13.29 -0.84 12.42
C LEU A 70 -14.79 -0.98 12.13
N ASN A 71 -15.19 -1.18 10.89
CA ASN A 71 -16.60 -1.35 10.54
C ASN A 71 -17.21 -2.63 11.15
N ARG A 72 -18.37 -2.47 11.79
CA ARG A 72 -19.18 -3.57 12.33
C ARG A 72 -20.53 -3.76 11.61
N LYS A 73 -20.87 -2.91 10.64
CA LYS A 73 -22.14 -3.00 9.89
C LYS A 73 -22.00 -3.96 8.70
N PRO A 74 -23.00 -4.81 8.39
CA PRO A 74 -22.97 -5.72 7.25
C PRO A 74 -23.06 -4.98 5.91
N ALA A 75 -22.67 -5.64 4.82
CA ALA A 75 -22.79 -5.08 3.47
C ALA A 75 -24.23 -4.64 3.14
N SER A 76 -25.23 -5.39 3.60
CA SER A 76 -26.66 -5.08 3.41
C SER A 76 -27.08 -3.72 3.96
N TYR A 77 -26.40 -3.21 4.99
CA TYR A 77 -26.63 -1.86 5.51
C TYR A 77 -26.24 -0.78 4.48
N TYR A 78 -25.14 -1.01 3.75
CA TYR A 78 -24.56 -0.04 2.82
C TYR A 78 -25.17 -0.10 1.42
N LEU A 79 -25.74 -1.24 1.00
CA LEU A 79 -26.29 -1.42 -0.35
C LEU A 79 -27.29 -0.31 -0.75
N PRO A 80 -28.30 0.06 0.06
CA PRO A 80 -29.23 1.13 -0.32
C PRO A 80 -28.57 2.51 -0.46
N LEU A 81 -27.56 2.81 0.38
CA LEU A 81 -26.80 4.06 0.29
C LEU A 81 -25.99 4.10 -1.01
N ILE A 82 -25.30 3.00 -1.33
CA ILE A 82 -24.49 2.84 -2.54
C ILE A 82 -25.38 2.92 -3.80
N ASP A 83 -26.55 2.30 -3.79
CA ASP A 83 -27.49 2.36 -4.92
C ASP A 83 -28.00 3.78 -5.17
N ASN A 84 -28.29 4.52 -4.10
CA ASN A 84 -28.67 5.93 -4.22
C ASN A 84 -27.52 6.79 -4.76
N LEU A 85 -26.29 6.59 -4.28
CA LEU A 85 -25.10 7.30 -4.78
C LEU A 85 -24.84 7.00 -6.27
N ASN A 86 -24.95 5.74 -6.70
CA ASN A 86 -24.76 5.34 -8.10
C ASN A 86 -25.78 6.02 -9.06
N LYS A 87 -27.00 6.33 -8.58
CA LYS A 87 -28.06 6.99 -9.37
C LYS A 87 -27.83 8.48 -9.58
N ILE A 88 -26.96 9.13 -8.79
CA ILE A 88 -26.76 10.59 -8.86
C ILE A 88 -26.22 10.96 -10.26
N PRO A 89 -26.84 11.93 -10.96
CA PRO A 89 -26.32 12.41 -12.23
C PRO A 89 -24.93 13.03 -12.03
N GLY A 90 -24.02 12.74 -12.96
CA GLY A 90 -22.69 13.34 -12.91
C GLY A 90 -22.76 14.86 -13.09
N LYS A 91 -21.82 15.57 -12.48
CA LYS A 91 -21.70 17.01 -12.61
C LYS A 91 -20.24 17.40 -12.83
N LEU A 92 -20.02 18.53 -13.51
CA LEU A 92 -18.67 19.07 -13.64
C LEU A 92 -18.19 19.58 -12.28
N GLY A 93 -16.98 19.17 -11.88
CA GLY A 93 -16.30 19.67 -10.69
C GLY A 93 -14.79 19.67 -10.83
N TRP A 94 -14.11 19.57 -9.68
CA TRP A 94 -12.65 19.69 -9.63
C TRP A 94 -11.99 18.46 -10.26
N PHE A 95 -12.51 17.25 -10.02
CA PHE A 95 -11.93 16.03 -10.60
C PHE A 95 -12.11 16.00 -12.12
N SER A 96 -13.29 16.36 -12.63
CA SER A 96 -13.53 16.48 -14.07
C SER A 96 -12.61 17.47 -14.74
N LYS A 97 -12.41 18.64 -14.14
CA LYS A 97 -11.52 19.67 -14.68
C LYS A 97 -10.06 19.21 -14.77
N HIS A 98 -9.56 18.51 -13.76
CA HIS A 98 -8.14 18.21 -13.63
C HIS A 98 -7.73 16.83 -14.14
N TYR A 99 -8.63 15.84 -14.13
CA TYR A 99 -8.31 14.45 -14.45
C TYR A 99 -9.25 13.79 -15.46
N GLY A 100 -10.34 14.47 -15.85
CA GLY A 100 -11.29 14.01 -16.86
C GLY A 100 -10.82 14.36 -18.28
N GLY A 101 -11.06 13.46 -19.22
CA GLY A 101 -10.82 13.70 -20.65
C GLY A 101 -11.89 13.05 -21.53
N GLU A 102 -12.10 13.58 -22.72
CA GLU A 102 -13.00 12.98 -23.69
C GLU A 102 -12.38 11.71 -24.33
N PRO A 103 -13.20 10.80 -24.91
CA PRO A 103 -12.70 9.61 -25.58
C PRO A 103 -11.70 9.87 -26.72
N ASN A 104 -11.77 11.04 -27.38
CA ASN A 104 -10.83 11.53 -28.40
C ASN A 104 -10.35 10.47 -29.41
N GLY A 105 -11.29 9.68 -29.95
CA GLY A 105 -10.96 8.62 -30.94
C GLY A 105 -10.03 7.52 -30.41
N GLY A 106 -9.97 7.32 -29.09
CA GLY A 106 -9.06 6.38 -28.43
C GLY A 106 -7.97 7.05 -27.60
N SER A 107 -7.62 8.29 -27.91
CA SER A 107 -6.56 9.03 -27.25
C SER A 107 -6.96 9.49 -25.85
N ALA A 108 -6.11 9.23 -24.85
CA ALA A 108 -6.25 9.80 -23.52
C ALA A 108 -5.59 11.18 -23.38
N VAL A 109 -5.01 11.71 -24.47
CA VAL A 109 -4.49 13.08 -24.53
C VAL A 109 -5.64 14.03 -24.85
N ASP A 110 -5.82 15.04 -24.01
CA ASP A 110 -6.87 16.05 -24.14
C ASP A 110 -6.38 17.29 -24.89
N ILE A 111 -7.27 18.25 -25.13
CA ILE A 111 -6.99 19.48 -25.90
C ILE A 111 -5.84 20.33 -25.33
N ASP A 112 -5.58 20.20 -24.02
CA ASP A 112 -4.47 20.85 -23.33
C ASP A 112 -3.11 20.12 -23.50
N GLY A 113 -3.08 19.06 -24.32
CA GLY A 113 -1.90 18.22 -24.56
C GLY A 113 -1.53 17.30 -23.40
N ARG A 114 -2.32 17.27 -22.32
CA ARG A 114 -2.06 16.41 -21.15
C ARG A 114 -2.85 15.11 -21.25
N LYS A 115 -2.25 14.05 -20.70
CA LYS A 115 -2.93 12.77 -20.54
C LYS A 115 -3.92 12.85 -19.38
N LYS A 116 -5.08 12.23 -19.53
CA LYS A 116 -6.13 12.18 -18.50
C LYS A 116 -6.23 10.77 -17.93
N MET A 117 -6.53 10.69 -16.63
CA MET A 117 -6.56 9.42 -15.91
C MET A 117 -7.88 8.68 -16.12
N TRP A 118 -8.98 9.43 -16.25
CA TRP A 118 -10.32 8.89 -16.41
C TRP A 118 -11.05 9.62 -17.53
N GLN A 119 -12.00 8.92 -18.15
CA GLN A 119 -12.92 9.58 -19.06
C GLN A 119 -13.87 10.53 -18.30
N LEU A 120 -14.31 11.59 -18.97
CA LEU A 120 -15.04 12.69 -18.36
C LEU A 120 -16.29 12.20 -17.61
N HIS A 121 -17.06 11.28 -18.18
CA HIS A 121 -18.28 10.75 -17.56
C HIS A 121 -18.04 10.12 -16.18
N ASN A 122 -16.90 9.44 -15.99
CA ASN A 122 -16.52 8.83 -14.72
C ASN A 122 -16.10 9.89 -13.69
N THR A 123 -15.35 10.91 -14.11
CA THR A 123 -14.98 12.01 -13.21
C THR A 123 -16.17 12.88 -12.80
N MET A 124 -17.16 13.07 -13.68
CA MET A 124 -18.37 13.80 -13.34
C MET A 124 -19.21 13.07 -12.30
N LYS A 125 -19.26 11.73 -12.39
CA LYS A 125 -19.85 10.88 -11.35
C LYS A 125 -19.07 10.98 -10.04
N LEU A 126 -17.74 10.94 -10.10
CA LEU A 126 -16.87 11.14 -8.92
C LEU A 126 -17.14 12.48 -8.23
N ASP A 127 -17.16 13.60 -8.97
CA ASP A 127 -17.45 14.94 -8.42
C ASP A 127 -18.82 14.99 -7.73
N ALA A 128 -19.85 14.40 -8.33
CA ALA A 128 -21.20 14.39 -7.76
C ALA A 128 -21.30 13.50 -6.50
N ILE A 129 -20.81 12.27 -6.59
CA ILE A 129 -20.88 11.29 -5.52
C ILE A 129 -20.04 11.73 -4.33
N ARG A 130 -18.84 12.26 -4.56
CA ARG A 130 -17.95 12.65 -3.47
C ARG A 130 -18.59 13.73 -2.61
N GLU A 131 -19.21 14.76 -3.20
CA GLU A 131 -19.92 15.77 -2.43
C GLU A 131 -21.11 15.20 -1.66
N GLN A 132 -21.80 14.20 -2.22
CA GLN A 132 -22.94 13.59 -1.55
C GLN A 132 -22.52 12.75 -0.34
N ILE A 133 -21.37 12.06 -0.39
CA ILE A 133 -20.86 11.26 0.73
C ILE A 133 -20.75 12.08 2.02
N ASP A 134 -20.26 13.33 1.97
CA ASP A 134 -20.16 14.18 3.18
C ASP A 134 -21.54 14.53 3.77
N LYS A 135 -22.61 14.52 2.96
CA LYS A 135 -23.96 14.87 3.41
C LYS A 135 -24.73 13.70 3.99
N VAL A 136 -24.48 12.48 3.49
CA VAL A 136 -25.28 11.29 3.84
C VAL A 136 -24.64 10.41 4.89
N SER A 137 -23.32 10.50 5.09
CA SER A 137 -22.62 9.66 6.05
C SER A 137 -22.96 10.08 7.48
N LYS A 138 -23.39 9.12 8.31
CA LYS A 138 -23.75 9.39 9.72
C LYS A 138 -22.55 9.53 10.65
N ASP A 139 -21.46 8.84 10.34
CA ASP A 139 -20.26 8.75 11.15
C ASP A 139 -19.01 8.54 10.27
N GLU A 140 -17.84 8.68 10.88
CA GLU A 140 -16.55 8.57 10.17
C GLU A 140 -16.29 7.17 9.59
N ILE A 141 -16.79 6.09 10.22
CA ILE A 141 -16.61 4.72 9.73
C ILE A 141 -17.48 4.50 8.49
N GLU A 142 -18.74 4.92 8.55
CA GLU A 142 -19.67 4.88 7.42
C GLU A 142 -19.15 5.68 6.24
N LYS A 143 -18.64 6.90 6.50
CA LYS A 143 -17.95 7.72 5.49
C LYS A 143 -16.78 6.97 4.88
N SER A 144 -15.95 6.31 5.69
CA SER A 144 -14.80 5.55 5.22
C SER A 144 -15.17 4.32 4.38
N VAL A 145 -16.27 3.64 4.69
CA VAL A 145 -16.80 2.54 3.87
C VAL A 145 -17.26 3.06 2.50
N LEU A 146 -18.01 4.18 2.45
CA LEU A 146 -18.47 4.78 1.21
C LEU A 146 -17.31 5.33 0.36
N LEU A 147 -16.32 5.98 0.98
CA LEU A 147 -15.11 6.44 0.29
C LEU A 147 -14.28 5.28 -0.25
N THR A 148 -14.14 4.19 0.51
CA THR A 148 -13.46 2.97 0.04
C THR A 148 -14.17 2.41 -1.19
N SER A 149 -15.49 2.30 -1.16
CA SER A 149 -16.32 1.86 -2.30
C SER A 149 -16.11 2.74 -3.54
N LEU A 150 -16.10 4.07 -3.37
CA LEU A 150 -15.86 5.04 -4.44
C LEU A 150 -14.45 4.90 -5.05
N ILE A 151 -13.43 4.78 -4.21
CA ILE A 151 -12.04 4.61 -4.67
C ILE A 151 -11.89 3.31 -5.46
N LEU A 152 -12.46 2.20 -4.99
CA LEU A 152 -12.45 0.92 -5.71
C LEU A 152 -13.18 1.02 -7.06
N ALA A 153 -14.32 1.72 -7.11
CA ALA A 153 -15.04 1.95 -8.36
C ALA A 153 -14.21 2.74 -9.38
N MET A 154 -13.50 3.77 -8.92
CA MET A 154 -12.65 4.60 -9.79
C MET A 154 -11.37 3.89 -10.23
N ASP A 155 -10.76 3.07 -9.37
CA ASP A 155 -9.59 2.25 -9.74
C ASP A 155 -9.92 1.22 -10.83
N LYS A 156 -11.15 0.68 -10.85
CA LYS A 156 -11.60 -0.26 -11.90
C LYS A 156 -11.68 0.37 -13.30
N VAL A 157 -11.84 1.69 -13.41
CA VAL A 157 -12.07 2.40 -14.68
C VAL A 157 -10.95 3.41 -15.02
N ASP A 158 -9.77 3.26 -14.42
CA ASP A 158 -8.65 4.17 -14.68
C ASP A 158 -7.86 3.83 -15.95
N SER A 159 -7.07 4.79 -16.43
CA SER A 159 -6.12 4.65 -17.54
C SER A 159 -4.69 4.92 -17.09
N SER A 160 -4.31 4.37 -15.93
CA SER A 160 -2.96 4.44 -15.38
C SER A 160 -2.20 3.11 -15.51
N VAL A 161 -0.90 3.16 -15.18
CA VAL A 161 -0.02 1.99 -15.02
C VAL A 161 -0.02 1.45 -13.57
N GLY A 162 -1.01 1.81 -12.76
CA GLY A 162 -1.12 1.42 -11.35
C GLY A 162 -0.58 2.46 -10.36
N HIS A 163 -0.31 3.69 -10.82
CA HIS A 163 0.04 4.84 -9.98
C HIS A 163 -0.37 6.16 -10.67
N HIS A 164 -0.44 7.25 -9.91
CA HIS A 164 -1.02 8.53 -10.36
C HIS A 164 0.00 9.56 -10.87
N VAL A 165 1.22 9.12 -11.20
CA VAL A 165 2.31 10.02 -11.61
C VAL A 165 2.58 9.96 -13.13
N SER A 166 1.92 9.03 -13.82
CA SER A 166 1.92 8.91 -15.28
C SER A 166 0.70 8.11 -15.73
N TYR A 167 0.15 8.48 -16.89
CA TYR A 167 -1.03 7.86 -17.50
C TYR A 167 -0.71 7.34 -18.90
N LEU A 168 -1.55 6.42 -19.39
CA LEU A 168 -1.44 5.89 -20.75
C LEU A 168 -1.77 6.98 -21.78
N LYS A 169 -1.14 6.93 -22.97
CA LYS A 169 -1.45 7.83 -24.09
C LYS A 169 -2.77 7.47 -24.77
N GLN A 170 -3.11 6.18 -24.76
CA GLN A 170 -4.37 5.65 -25.27
C GLN A 170 -5.21 5.18 -24.08
N TRP A 171 -6.54 5.29 -24.19
CA TRP A 171 -7.44 4.80 -23.17
C TRP A 171 -7.27 3.29 -22.97
N ALA A 172 -7.07 2.87 -21.72
CA ALA A 172 -7.22 1.46 -21.38
C ALA A 172 -8.66 1.01 -21.69
N PRO A 173 -8.89 -0.23 -22.16
CA PRO A 173 -10.25 -0.72 -22.43
C PRO A 173 -11.22 -0.54 -21.26
N ARG A 174 -10.72 -0.70 -20.02
CA ARG A 174 -11.50 -0.53 -18.79
C ARG A 174 -12.01 0.90 -18.56
N ALA A 175 -11.35 1.91 -19.14
CA ALA A 175 -11.70 3.32 -18.93
C ALA A 175 -13.01 3.75 -19.62
N TYR A 176 -13.48 2.95 -20.59
CA TYR A 176 -14.77 3.14 -21.25
C TYR A 176 -15.96 2.66 -20.42
N HIS A 177 -15.74 1.83 -19.40
CA HIS A 177 -16.82 1.42 -18.51
C HIS A 177 -17.29 2.60 -17.65
N VAL A 178 -18.55 2.57 -17.24
CA VAL A 178 -19.08 3.50 -16.25
C VAL A 178 -18.69 3.00 -14.87
N MET A 179 -18.11 3.87 -14.04
CA MET A 179 -17.81 3.56 -12.65
C MET A 179 -19.08 3.09 -11.94
N LYS A 180 -18.94 2.09 -11.07
CA LYS A 180 -20.04 1.61 -10.23
C LYS A 180 -19.51 1.29 -8.84
N MET A 181 -20.07 1.96 -7.83
CA MET A 181 -19.80 1.66 -6.44
C MET A 181 -20.42 0.31 -6.07
N GLU A 182 -19.67 -0.48 -5.30
CA GLU A 182 -20.07 -1.77 -4.75
C GLU A 182 -19.70 -1.82 -3.27
N ALA A 183 -20.44 -2.57 -2.46
CA ALA A 183 -20.08 -2.76 -1.06
C ALA A 183 -18.69 -3.41 -0.98
N PRO A 184 -17.73 -2.83 -0.22
CA PRO A 184 -16.44 -3.46 -0.01
C PRO A 184 -16.59 -4.84 0.65
N ARG A 185 -15.55 -5.67 0.57
CA ARG A 185 -15.51 -6.98 1.24
C ARG A 185 -15.27 -6.83 2.74
N LEU A 186 -16.28 -6.32 3.44
CA LEU A 186 -16.27 -6.00 4.87
C LEU A 186 -15.92 -7.23 5.72
N ILE A 187 -15.16 -6.99 6.79
CA ILE A 187 -14.74 -8.00 7.76
C ILE A 187 -15.30 -7.56 9.11
N ILE A 188 -16.18 -8.37 9.69
CA ILE A 188 -16.92 -8.03 10.91
C ILE A 188 -16.49 -8.97 12.03
N ASP A 189 -16.11 -8.36 13.15
CA ASP A 189 -15.82 -8.99 14.43
C ASP A 189 -15.95 -7.93 15.53
N GLU A 190 -15.77 -8.35 16.78
CA GLU A 190 -15.89 -7.51 17.97
C GLU A 190 -14.53 -7.23 18.64
N MET A 191 -13.42 -7.53 17.96
CA MET A 191 -12.07 -7.32 18.48
C MET A 191 -11.72 -5.82 18.53
N ASP A 192 -10.87 -5.42 19.47
CA ASP A 192 -10.47 -4.01 19.67
C ASP A 192 -9.41 -3.56 18.65
N HIS A 193 -9.79 -3.51 17.38
CA HIS A 193 -8.92 -3.00 16.32
C HIS A 193 -8.66 -1.50 16.45
N ARG A 194 -7.49 -1.05 16.00
CA ARG A 194 -7.11 0.37 16.00
C ARG A 194 -6.53 0.80 14.67
N VAL A 195 -6.81 2.04 14.27
CA VAL A 195 -6.30 2.63 13.04
C VAL A 195 -5.73 4.00 13.35
N PHE A 196 -4.45 4.17 13.05
CA PHE A 196 -3.69 5.41 13.20
C PHE A 196 -3.38 6.00 11.83
N CYS A 197 -3.10 7.31 11.82
CA CYS A 197 -2.59 8.00 10.65
C CYS A 197 -1.55 9.02 11.09
N ASP A 198 -0.34 8.54 11.32
CA ASP A 198 0.76 9.32 11.87
C ASP A 198 2.10 8.81 11.32
N ASP A 199 3.15 9.61 11.55
CA ASP A 199 4.51 9.13 11.40
C ASP A 199 4.77 7.97 12.37
N ILE A 200 5.38 6.90 11.87
CA ILE A 200 5.62 5.69 12.65
C ILE A 200 6.41 5.97 13.94
N PHE A 201 7.35 6.91 13.92
CA PHE A 201 8.20 7.23 15.07
C PHE A 201 7.41 7.91 16.20
N ASN A 202 6.27 8.53 15.89
CA ASN A 202 5.38 9.11 16.90
C ASN A 202 4.55 8.05 17.66
N LEU A 203 4.55 6.81 17.17
CA LEU A 203 3.74 5.71 17.70
C LEU A 203 4.55 4.64 18.44
N LEU A 204 5.87 4.54 18.22
CA LEU A 204 6.69 3.44 18.74
C LEU A 204 6.63 3.28 20.27
N ASP A 205 6.51 4.38 21.00
CA ASP A 205 6.41 4.39 22.47
C ASP A 205 4.96 4.34 22.98
N LYS A 206 3.97 4.48 22.08
CA LYS A 206 2.53 4.54 22.42
C LYS A 206 1.78 3.25 22.12
N VAL A 207 2.35 2.39 21.28
CA VAL A 207 1.74 1.15 20.81
C VAL A 207 2.52 -0.03 21.38
N GLU A 208 1.87 -0.81 22.23
CA GLU A 208 2.37 -2.10 22.71
C GLU A 208 1.57 -3.24 22.09
N VAL A 209 2.28 -4.18 21.49
CA VAL A 209 1.71 -5.37 20.83
C VAL A 209 2.60 -6.59 21.01
N ASP A 210 2.09 -7.77 20.68
CA ASP A 210 2.92 -8.98 20.64
C ASP A 210 3.87 -8.97 19.45
N LEU A 211 3.40 -8.54 18.28
CA LEU A 211 4.17 -8.53 17.05
C LEU A 211 3.96 -7.23 16.26
N ALA A 212 5.05 -6.62 15.80
CA ALA A 212 4.99 -5.54 14.83
C ALA A 212 5.45 -6.01 13.45
N TYR A 213 4.69 -5.71 12.41
CA TYR A 213 5.04 -5.93 11.01
C TYR A 213 5.39 -4.60 10.35
N TYR A 214 6.54 -4.56 9.68
CA TYR A 214 7.04 -3.37 8.99
C TYR A 214 7.40 -3.67 7.54
N ASP A 215 6.87 -2.84 6.65
CA ASP A 215 7.15 -2.82 5.22
C ASP A 215 7.21 -1.36 4.73
N PRO A 216 8.22 -0.59 5.17
CA PRO A 216 8.32 0.82 4.83
C PRO A 216 8.55 1.00 3.32
N PRO A 217 8.24 2.20 2.77
CA PRO A 217 8.50 2.50 1.37
C PRO A 217 10.01 2.67 1.16
N TYR A 218 10.70 1.58 0.82
CA TYR A 218 12.13 1.62 0.55
C TYR A 218 12.42 2.38 -0.75
N GLY A 219 13.37 3.31 -0.70
CA GLY A 219 13.95 3.89 -1.91
C GLY A 219 14.73 2.85 -2.72
N SER A 220 14.75 3.00 -4.05
CA SER A 220 15.52 2.13 -4.95
C SER A 220 17.03 2.18 -4.64
N SER A 221 17.69 1.03 -4.72
CA SER A 221 19.14 0.84 -4.60
C SER A 221 19.96 1.35 -5.79
N ASN A 222 19.33 1.74 -6.90
CA ASN A 222 20.07 2.17 -8.08
C ASN A 222 20.78 3.51 -7.81
N GLU A 223 22.11 3.46 -7.72
CA GLU A 223 22.98 4.61 -7.44
C GLU A 223 23.07 5.60 -8.62
N LEU A 224 22.81 5.12 -9.84
CA LEU A 224 22.78 5.92 -11.07
C LEU A 224 21.43 6.63 -11.28
N MET A 225 20.39 6.23 -10.55
CA MET A 225 19.15 6.98 -10.49
C MET A 225 19.37 8.19 -9.57
N PRO A 226 19.40 9.44 -10.10
CA PRO A 226 19.16 10.59 -9.24
C PRO A 226 17.84 10.33 -8.48
N PRO A 227 17.70 10.81 -7.23
CA PRO A 227 16.49 10.59 -6.45
C PRO A 227 15.29 10.79 -7.35
N SER A 228 14.50 9.73 -7.54
CA SER A 228 13.31 9.85 -8.37
C SER A 228 12.56 11.07 -7.83
N ARG A 229 12.31 12.08 -8.67
CA ARG A 229 11.51 13.28 -8.30
C ARG A 229 10.07 12.94 -7.91
N VAL A 230 9.78 11.65 -7.81
CA VAL A 230 8.54 11.02 -7.43
C VAL A 230 8.86 10.13 -6.25
N ARG A 231 8.47 10.60 -5.06
CA ARG A 231 8.46 9.84 -3.81
C ARG A 231 7.16 9.07 -3.68
N TYR A 232 7.13 8.16 -2.72
CA TYR A 232 5.98 7.32 -2.43
C TYR A 232 4.67 8.10 -2.26
N ALA A 233 4.73 9.24 -1.55
CA ALA A 233 3.59 10.15 -1.34
C ALA A 233 2.95 10.65 -2.66
N SER A 234 3.73 10.73 -3.74
CA SER A 234 3.23 11.12 -5.06
C SER A 234 2.45 10.01 -5.76
N TYR A 235 2.69 8.72 -5.49
CA TYR A 235 2.10 7.65 -6.31
C TYR A 235 0.58 7.55 -6.21
N TYR A 236 -0.01 7.93 -5.07
CA TYR A 236 -1.44 7.79 -4.82
C TYR A 236 -2.11 9.11 -4.42
N HIS A 237 -1.52 10.22 -4.83
CA HIS A 237 -1.91 11.57 -4.40
C HIS A 237 -3.39 11.91 -4.64
N ILE A 238 -3.98 11.44 -5.74
CA ILE A 238 -5.40 11.68 -6.03
C ILE A 238 -6.33 11.06 -4.98
N TRP A 239 -5.97 9.91 -4.39
CA TRP A 239 -6.77 9.31 -3.32
C TRP A 239 -6.78 10.19 -2.07
N LYS A 240 -5.71 10.96 -1.80
CA LYS A 240 -5.72 11.99 -0.76
C LYS A 240 -6.83 13.03 -1.03
N SER A 241 -6.94 13.52 -2.27
CA SER A 241 -8.02 14.44 -2.65
C SER A 241 -9.40 13.82 -2.56
N VAL A 242 -9.57 12.57 -3.00
CA VAL A 242 -10.86 11.87 -2.85
C VAL A 242 -11.21 11.70 -1.37
N CYS A 243 -10.26 11.41 -0.47
CA CYS A 243 -10.57 11.27 0.95
C CYS A 243 -10.92 12.63 1.59
N LEU A 244 -10.08 13.64 1.36
CA LEU A 244 -10.21 14.96 2.00
C LEU A 244 -11.30 15.85 1.38
N ASN A 245 -11.78 15.52 0.17
CA ASN A 245 -12.63 16.41 -0.65
C ASN A 245 -12.01 17.79 -0.90
N ASP A 246 -10.68 17.87 -0.91
CA ASP A 246 -9.99 19.14 -1.08
C ASP A 246 -9.73 19.45 -2.56
N LYS A 247 -9.31 20.68 -2.83
CA LYS A 247 -9.05 21.21 -4.18
C LYS A 247 -7.65 21.82 -4.24
N PRO A 248 -6.60 21.01 -4.03
CA PRO A 248 -5.23 21.51 -3.96
C PRO A 248 -4.79 22.09 -5.31
N LYS A 249 -3.76 22.94 -5.27
CA LYS A 249 -3.04 23.31 -6.48
C LYS A 249 -2.35 22.07 -7.07
N VAL A 250 -2.41 21.93 -8.40
CA VAL A 250 -1.81 20.81 -9.13
C VAL A 250 -0.69 21.27 -10.06
N VAL A 251 0.32 20.43 -10.23
CA VAL A 251 1.54 20.73 -10.99
C VAL A 251 1.99 19.56 -11.87
N GLY A 252 2.70 19.88 -12.95
CA GLY A 252 3.30 18.90 -13.87
C GLY A 252 2.32 18.19 -14.79
N ALA A 253 2.85 17.32 -15.65
CA ALA A 253 2.09 16.67 -16.74
C ALA A 253 0.96 15.74 -16.25
N ALA A 254 1.08 15.18 -15.04
CA ALA A 254 0.08 14.32 -14.43
C ALA A 254 -0.83 15.06 -13.42
N ASN A 255 -0.77 16.40 -13.37
CA ASN A 255 -1.51 17.21 -12.40
C ASN A 255 -1.37 16.67 -10.96
N ARG A 256 -0.13 16.44 -10.51
CA ARG A 256 0.14 16.01 -9.14
C ARG A 256 -0.19 17.12 -8.16
N ARG A 257 -0.64 16.79 -6.95
CA ARG A 257 -0.77 17.81 -5.89
C ARG A 257 0.60 18.45 -5.61
N GLU A 258 0.63 19.76 -5.39
CA GLU A 258 1.89 20.47 -5.08
C GLU A 258 2.51 20.02 -3.74
N ASP A 259 1.66 19.66 -2.78
CA ASP A 259 2.01 19.24 -1.41
C ASP A 259 2.55 17.80 -1.30
N VAL A 260 2.61 17.04 -2.40
CA VAL A 260 3.22 15.69 -2.43
C VAL A 260 4.58 15.67 -3.15
N SER A 261 5.16 16.84 -3.36
CA SER A 261 6.52 16.97 -3.87
C SER A 261 7.55 16.37 -2.90
N ASP A 262 8.68 15.95 -3.45
CA ASP A 262 9.79 15.34 -2.71
C ASP A 262 10.41 16.27 -1.65
N ILE A 263 10.29 17.59 -1.83
CA ILE A 263 10.75 18.60 -0.87
C ILE A 263 9.81 18.69 0.35
N VAL A 264 8.54 18.31 0.19
CA VAL A 264 7.49 18.53 1.21
C VAL A 264 7.10 17.24 1.93
N ALA A 265 7.03 16.10 1.22
CA ALA A 265 6.46 14.85 1.73
C ALA A 265 7.41 13.64 1.57
N GLY A 266 8.72 13.86 1.75
CA GLY A 266 9.71 12.78 1.71
C GLY A 266 9.65 11.88 2.93
N SER A 267 9.68 10.56 2.72
CA SER A 267 9.88 9.58 3.80
C SER A 267 11.36 9.40 4.09
N ILE A 268 11.72 9.32 5.38
CA ILE A 268 13.10 9.00 5.79
C ILE A 268 13.56 7.63 5.29
N PHE A 269 12.62 6.71 5.05
CA PHE A 269 12.89 5.37 4.49
C PHE A 269 13.16 5.39 2.97
N GLU A 270 12.86 6.50 2.31
CA GLU A 270 13.19 6.73 0.90
C GLU A 270 14.49 7.54 0.73
N GLU A 271 15.10 8.01 1.82
CA GLU A 271 16.25 8.90 1.76
C GLU A 271 17.46 8.24 1.08
N PHE A 272 18.16 9.01 0.25
CA PHE A 272 19.35 8.57 -0.51
C PHE A 272 20.64 9.14 0.08
N ARG A 273 20.52 10.17 0.91
CA ARG A 273 21.69 10.82 1.49
C ARG A 273 22.38 9.91 2.49
N LYS A 274 23.70 10.06 2.54
CA LYS A 274 24.55 9.51 3.58
C LYS A 274 24.71 10.55 4.70
N ASP A 275 24.87 10.07 5.92
CA ASP A 275 25.23 10.89 7.06
C ASP A 275 26.71 11.30 7.01
N LYS A 276 27.15 12.08 8.00
CA LYS A 276 28.53 12.56 8.13
C LYS A 276 29.59 11.44 8.20
N ASN A 277 29.18 10.22 8.50
CA ASN A 277 30.06 9.05 8.60
C ASN A 277 30.00 8.18 7.32
N GLY A 278 29.30 8.63 6.28
CA GLY A 278 29.16 7.90 5.02
C GLY A 278 28.12 6.78 5.05
N ARG A 279 27.31 6.65 6.12
CA ARG A 279 26.24 5.63 6.22
C ARG A 279 24.92 6.18 5.69
N TYR A 280 24.17 5.38 4.94
CA TYR A 280 22.86 5.81 4.44
C TYR A 280 21.90 6.13 5.60
N VAL A 281 21.22 7.28 5.53
CA VAL A 281 20.31 7.76 6.59
C VAL A 281 19.20 6.74 6.90
N VAL A 282 18.72 6.00 5.90
CA VAL A 282 17.70 4.94 6.06
C VAL A 282 18.15 3.82 7.01
N ILE A 283 19.45 3.51 7.09
CA ILE A 283 19.99 2.50 8.02
C ILE A 283 19.76 2.93 9.46
N ASN A 284 20.03 4.21 9.77
CA ASN A 284 19.78 4.76 11.10
C ASN A 284 18.28 4.77 11.43
N ALA A 285 17.43 5.09 10.46
CA ALA A 285 15.97 5.05 10.64
C ALA A 285 15.45 3.62 10.94
N LEU A 286 15.94 2.60 10.21
CA LEU A 286 15.59 1.20 10.46
C LEU A 286 16.08 0.72 11.83
N LYS A 287 17.30 1.10 12.22
CA LYS A 287 17.84 0.79 13.54
C LYS A 287 16.98 1.37 14.65
N GLU A 288 16.61 2.64 14.56
CA GLU A 288 15.74 3.29 15.54
C GLU A 288 14.33 2.69 15.56
N LEU A 289 13.77 2.35 14.39
CA LEU A 289 12.49 1.67 14.27
C LEU A 289 12.50 0.34 15.05
N ILE A 290 13.46 -0.55 14.77
CA ILE A 290 13.59 -1.86 15.45
C ILE A 290 13.92 -1.69 16.94
N LYS A 291 14.73 -0.69 17.29
CA LYS A 291 15.16 -0.46 18.68
C LYS A 291 13.99 -0.02 19.56
N LYS A 292 13.21 0.98 19.12
CA LYS A 292 12.14 1.60 19.90
C LYS A 292 10.80 0.85 19.87
N THR A 293 10.60 -0.04 18.89
CA THR A 293 9.35 -0.81 18.81
C THR A 293 9.08 -1.60 20.11
N ASN A 294 7.98 -1.30 20.79
CA ASN A 294 7.52 -2.05 21.95
C ASN A 294 6.71 -3.29 21.54
N ALA A 295 7.41 -4.33 21.09
CA ALA A 295 6.82 -5.62 20.75
C ALA A 295 7.67 -6.80 21.25
N LYS A 296 7.09 -8.01 21.31
CA LYS A 296 7.86 -9.26 21.57
C LYS A 296 8.63 -9.67 20.32
N TYR A 297 8.01 -9.52 19.16
CA TYR A 297 8.56 -9.82 17.84
C TYR A 297 8.43 -8.65 16.88
N VAL A 298 9.38 -8.53 15.96
CA VAL A 298 9.30 -7.64 14.79
C VAL A 298 9.46 -8.49 13.55
N VAL A 299 8.56 -8.35 12.59
CA VAL A 299 8.71 -8.91 11.24
C VAL A 299 9.00 -7.76 10.29
N LEU A 300 10.21 -7.71 9.74
CA LEU A 300 10.60 -6.73 8.73
C LEU A 300 10.54 -7.38 7.35
N SER A 301 9.67 -6.87 6.47
CA SER A 301 9.68 -7.20 5.05
C SER A 301 10.68 -6.33 4.32
N TYR A 302 11.50 -6.94 3.46
CA TYR A 302 12.56 -6.23 2.75
C TYR A 302 12.84 -6.83 1.37
N SER A 303 13.02 -5.97 0.37
CA SER A 303 13.39 -6.35 -1.00
C SER A 303 14.87 -6.10 -1.25
N ASN A 304 15.58 -7.01 -1.91
CA ASN A 304 17.02 -6.84 -2.22
C ASN A 304 17.36 -5.63 -3.10
N ASN A 305 16.35 -4.98 -3.69
CA ASN A 305 16.48 -3.74 -4.46
C ASN A 305 16.33 -2.47 -3.62
N GLY A 306 16.22 -2.58 -2.29
CA GLY A 306 16.24 -1.43 -1.40
C GLY A 306 17.66 -0.92 -1.14
N ARG A 307 17.79 0.35 -0.73
CA ARG A 307 19.09 0.92 -0.33
C ARG A 307 19.68 0.31 0.93
N ALA A 308 18.85 -0.21 1.81
CA ALA A 308 19.28 -0.80 3.07
C ALA A 308 19.72 -2.24 2.84
N THR A 309 20.95 -2.46 2.36
CA THR A 309 21.45 -3.80 1.99
C THR A 309 21.19 -4.84 3.09
N PHE A 310 21.04 -6.10 2.68
CA PHE A 310 20.88 -7.22 3.60
C PHE A 310 21.95 -7.20 4.70
N ASP A 311 23.22 -6.97 4.34
CA ASP A 311 24.33 -6.90 5.28
C ASP A 311 24.19 -5.75 6.28
N ALA A 312 23.68 -4.60 5.85
CA ALA A 312 23.45 -3.47 6.75
C ALA A 312 22.33 -3.75 7.76
N ILE A 313 21.26 -4.46 7.35
CA ILE A 313 20.22 -4.93 8.27
C ILE A 313 20.82 -5.94 9.26
N MET A 314 21.65 -6.85 8.80
CA MET A 314 22.32 -7.83 9.67
C MET A 314 23.28 -7.16 10.66
N GLU A 315 24.01 -6.13 10.24
CA GLU A 315 24.85 -5.31 11.13
C GLU A 315 24.02 -4.66 12.24
N ILE A 316 22.87 -4.07 11.90
CA ILE A 316 21.93 -3.51 12.90
C ILE A 316 21.53 -4.58 13.93
N LEU A 317 21.16 -5.78 13.48
CA LEU A 317 20.70 -6.85 14.37
C LEU A 317 21.82 -7.36 15.29
N ARG A 318 23.05 -7.45 14.78
CA ARG A 318 24.24 -7.79 15.58
C ARG A 318 24.56 -6.71 16.60
N GLU A 319 24.57 -5.44 16.20
CA GLU A 319 24.81 -4.30 17.11
C GLU A 319 23.78 -4.25 18.24
N LEU A 320 22.53 -4.64 17.97
CA LEU A 320 21.45 -4.68 18.95
C LEU A 320 21.37 -6.00 19.74
N ASN A 321 22.23 -7.00 19.43
CA ASN A 321 22.19 -8.36 19.98
C ASN A 321 20.80 -9.00 19.91
N LEU A 322 20.14 -8.90 18.74
CA LEU A 322 18.79 -9.41 18.53
C LEU A 322 18.80 -10.72 17.73
N PRO A 323 18.30 -11.83 18.28
CA PRO A 323 18.11 -13.07 17.54
C PRO A 323 17.16 -12.85 16.37
N CYS A 324 17.48 -13.45 15.22
CA CYS A 324 16.69 -13.33 14.01
C CYS A 324 16.62 -14.64 13.23
N SER A 325 15.44 -14.95 12.69
CA SER A 325 15.26 -15.96 11.65
C SER A 325 14.82 -15.27 10.36
N ILE A 326 15.30 -15.76 9.22
CA ILE A 326 15.13 -15.11 7.93
C ILE A 326 14.47 -16.09 6.96
N LEU A 327 13.38 -15.65 6.32
CA LEU A 327 12.81 -16.34 5.18
C LEU A 327 13.22 -15.62 3.91
N GLU A 328 13.94 -16.29 3.01
CA GLU A 328 14.31 -15.80 1.68
C GLU A 328 13.37 -16.38 0.63
N MET A 329 12.84 -15.52 -0.25
CA MET A 329 11.90 -15.87 -1.30
C MET A 329 12.34 -15.29 -2.64
N ASP A 330 12.25 -16.11 -3.69
CA ASP A 330 12.45 -15.66 -5.07
C ASP A 330 11.20 -14.91 -5.57
N TYR A 331 11.34 -13.62 -5.90
CA TYR A 331 10.23 -12.79 -6.36
C TYR A 331 10.33 -12.53 -7.87
N LYS A 332 9.22 -12.71 -8.60
CA LYS A 332 9.19 -12.46 -10.06
C LYS A 332 9.19 -10.96 -10.35
N LYS A 333 9.95 -10.53 -11.36
CA LYS A 333 9.87 -9.19 -11.95
C LYS A 333 8.42 -8.89 -12.37
N ASN A 334 7.89 -7.73 -12.01
CA ASN A 334 6.64 -7.22 -12.57
C ASN A 334 6.83 -7.03 -14.09
N VAL A 335 5.83 -7.36 -14.92
CA VAL A 335 5.88 -7.20 -16.40
C VAL A 335 6.19 -5.76 -16.83
N MET A 336 5.95 -4.77 -15.97
CA MET A 336 6.34 -3.37 -16.23
C MET A 336 7.86 -3.11 -16.08
N SER A 337 8.58 -3.90 -15.28
CA SER A 337 10.05 -3.81 -15.14
C SER A 337 10.81 -4.41 -16.33
N THR A 338 10.10 -5.09 -17.24
CA THR A 338 10.64 -5.57 -18.52
C THR A 338 10.39 -4.61 -19.69
N MET A 339 9.70 -3.48 -19.47
CA MET A 339 9.50 -2.45 -20.50
C MET A 339 10.54 -1.34 -20.38
N THR A 340 11.81 -1.64 -20.67
CA THR A 340 12.87 -0.64 -20.85
C THR A 340 12.99 -0.27 -22.33
N TRP A 341 12.82 1.02 -22.66
CA TRP A 341 12.96 1.54 -24.02
C TRP A 341 14.38 2.02 -24.34
N THR A 342 15.25 2.15 -23.33
CA THR A 342 16.68 2.48 -23.47
C THR A 342 17.51 1.70 -22.45
N ASN A 343 18.58 1.05 -22.91
CA ASN A 343 19.52 0.28 -22.07
C ASN A 343 20.59 1.16 -21.39
N GLU A 344 20.55 2.48 -21.60
CA GLU A 344 21.56 3.43 -21.07
C GLU A 344 21.50 3.64 -19.55
N TRP A 345 20.43 3.19 -18.89
CA TRP A 345 20.16 3.43 -17.46
C TRP A 345 20.31 2.18 -16.58
N LEU A 346 20.65 1.05 -17.19
CA LEU A 346 20.89 -0.21 -16.49
C LEU A 346 22.40 -0.32 -16.23
N GLY A 347 22.81 -0.40 -14.97
CA GLY A 347 24.20 -0.74 -14.66
C GLY A 347 24.56 -2.11 -15.24
N GLU A 348 25.82 -2.33 -15.63
CA GLU A 348 26.31 -3.55 -16.30
C GLU A 348 26.00 -4.87 -15.56
N ASN A 349 25.55 -4.81 -14.30
CA ASN A 349 25.17 -5.95 -13.46
C ASN A 349 23.64 -6.16 -13.24
N GLU A 350 22.74 -5.30 -13.74
CA GLU A 350 21.28 -5.43 -13.52
C GLU A 350 20.62 -6.54 -14.36
N HIS A 351 21.34 -7.13 -15.32
CA HIS A 351 20.82 -8.20 -16.16
C HIS A 351 20.69 -9.57 -15.46
N ASN A 352 21.35 -9.79 -14.31
CA ASN A 352 21.44 -11.11 -13.68
C ASN A 352 21.06 -11.20 -12.19
N ILE A 353 20.61 -10.12 -11.55
CA ILE A 353 20.18 -10.18 -10.14
C ILE A 353 18.70 -10.57 -10.09
N GLN A 354 18.43 -11.79 -9.62
CA GLN A 354 17.08 -12.25 -9.31
C GLN A 354 16.52 -11.40 -8.15
N ASN A 355 15.32 -10.82 -8.31
CA ASN A 355 14.67 -10.08 -7.23
C ASN A 355 14.37 -11.04 -6.08
N LYS A 356 14.82 -10.71 -4.88
CA LYS A 356 14.60 -11.47 -3.66
C LYS A 356 13.83 -10.64 -2.66
N GLU A 357 12.87 -11.28 -2.01
CA GLU A 357 12.14 -10.72 -0.87
C GLU A 357 12.56 -11.50 0.38
N PHE A 358 12.74 -10.78 1.48
CA PHE A 358 13.14 -11.30 2.77
C PHE A 358 12.08 -10.95 3.82
N LEU A 359 11.79 -11.90 4.71
CA LEU A 359 11.13 -11.63 5.99
C LEU A 359 12.11 -11.91 7.11
N PHE A 360 12.49 -10.86 7.84
CA PHE A 360 13.29 -10.97 9.05
C PHE A 360 12.35 -11.07 10.25
N LEU A 361 12.26 -12.24 10.89
CA LEU A 361 11.61 -12.43 12.17
C LEU A 361 12.63 -12.17 13.29
N ILE A 362 12.51 -11.01 13.92
CA ILE A 362 13.41 -10.51 14.96
C ILE A 362 12.74 -10.68 16.33
N GLN A 363 13.44 -11.30 17.27
CA GLN A 363 12.97 -11.45 18.65
C GLN A 363 13.51 -10.32 19.53
N LYS A 364 12.61 -9.53 20.14
CA LYS A 364 12.96 -8.35 20.96
C LYS A 364 13.00 -8.63 22.46
N LYS A 365 12.10 -9.48 22.95
CA LYS A 365 12.00 -9.85 24.37
C LYS A 365 12.33 -11.34 24.55
N LYS A 366 12.88 -11.73 25.69
CA LYS A 366 13.07 -13.17 26.01
C LYS A 366 11.69 -13.85 26.05
N VAL A 367 11.53 -14.90 25.25
CA VAL A 367 10.32 -15.76 25.24
C VAL A 367 10.71 -17.19 25.57
N HIS A 368 9.76 -18.02 25.98
CA HIS A 368 9.99 -19.41 26.41
C HIS A 368 10.72 -20.28 25.36
N LYS A 369 10.57 -19.96 24.07
CA LYS A 369 11.28 -20.60 22.97
C LYS A 369 12.13 -19.55 22.25
N SER A 370 13.43 -19.54 22.51
CA SER A 370 14.36 -18.64 21.81
C SER A 370 14.45 -19.02 20.34
N LEU A 371 14.51 -18.03 19.46
CA LEU A 371 15.02 -18.25 18.11
C LEU A 371 16.49 -18.69 18.23
N ILE A 372 16.91 -19.60 17.35
CA ILE A 372 18.33 -19.89 17.12
C ILE A 372 18.91 -18.70 16.35
N ASP A 373 20.09 -18.24 16.75
CA ASP A 373 20.75 -17.11 16.08
C ASP A 373 20.97 -17.40 14.59
N PHE A 374 20.38 -16.54 13.75
CA PHE A 374 20.58 -16.42 12.31
C PHE A 374 20.41 -17.71 11.49
N ASN A 375 19.16 -18.20 11.42
CA ASN A 375 18.77 -19.25 10.47
C ASN A 375 18.10 -18.66 9.21
N ILE A 376 18.67 -18.93 8.02
CA ILE A 376 18.09 -18.58 6.72
C ILE A 376 17.39 -19.79 6.14
N GLN A 377 16.09 -19.66 5.87
CA GLN A 377 15.30 -20.69 5.19
C GLN A 377 14.83 -20.15 3.83
N LYS A 378 15.07 -20.93 2.77
CA LYS A 378 14.54 -20.62 1.44
C LYS A 378 13.12 -21.15 1.31
N VAL A 379 12.21 -20.31 0.82
CA VAL A 379 10.80 -20.67 0.64
C VAL A 379 10.37 -20.39 -0.79
N ASN A 380 9.75 -21.38 -1.43
CA ASN A 380 9.15 -21.24 -2.75
C ASN A 380 7.73 -20.68 -2.63
N LEU A 381 7.49 -19.48 -3.18
CA LEU A 381 6.16 -18.84 -3.20
C LEU A 381 5.09 -19.67 -3.91
N ARG A 382 5.46 -20.59 -4.81
CA ARG A 382 4.49 -21.42 -5.58
C ARG A 382 4.02 -22.66 -4.85
N GLU A 383 4.85 -23.23 -3.97
CA GLU A 383 4.52 -24.47 -3.24
C GLU A 383 3.61 -24.22 -2.04
N THR A 384 3.42 -22.96 -1.64
CA THR A 384 2.57 -22.56 -0.51
C THR A 384 1.12 -22.22 -0.90
N VAL A 385 0.78 -22.24 -2.19
CA VAL A 385 -0.55 -21.86 -2.70
C VAL A 385 -1.29 -23.05 -3.32
N TRP A 386 -1.60 -24.11 -2.55
CA TRP A 386 -2.58 -25.13 -2.95
C TRP A 386 -3.14 -25.89 -1.74
N VAL A 387 -4.25 -25.42 -1.15
CA VAL A 387 -5.37 -26.25 -0.64
C VAL A 387 -6.61 -25.34 -0.59
N ASP A 388 -7.46 -25.43 -1.62
CA ASP A 388 -8.93 -25.24 -1.62
C ASP A 388 -9.41 -24.97 -3.04
N GLN A 389 -9.35 -26.03 -3.85
CA GLN A 389 -10.26 -26.23 -4.97
C GLN A 389 -10.81 -27.65 -4.83
N GLN A 390 -11.75 -27.85 -3.91
CA GLN A 390 -12.71 -28.93 -4.11
C GLN A 390 -13.59 -28.51 -5.27
N LYS A 391 -13.35 -29.17 -6.41
CA LYS A 391 -14.22 -29.21 -7.57
C LYS A 391 -15.65 -29.50 -7.09
N LEU A 392 -16.56 -28.55 -7.31
CA LEU A 392 -17.98 -28.92 -7.42
C LEU A 392 -18.12 -29.66 -8.75
N PRO A 393 -18.56 -30.94 -8.74
CA PRO A 393 -18.84 -31.64 -9.98
C PRO A 393 -20.07 -30.99 -10.63
N PHE A 394 -19.97 -30.78 -11.93
CA PHE A 394 -21.12 -30.53 -12.78
C PHE A 394 -22.08 -31.72 -12.67
N SER A 395 -23.33 -31.45 -12.28
CA SER A 395 -24.51 -32.26 -12.58
C SER A 395 -25.67 -31.31 -12.82
#